data_AF-A0A8C6II51-F1
#
_entry.id   AF-A0A8C6II51-F1
#
_cell.length_a   1.000
_cell.length_b   1.000
_cell.length_c   1.000
_cell.angle_alpha   90.00
_cell.angle_beta   90.00
_cell.angle_gamma   90.00
#
_symmetry.space_group_name_H-M   'P 1'
#
loop_
_entity.id
_entity.type
_entity.pdbx_description
1 polymer ?
#
loop_
_entity_poly.entity_id
_entity_poly.type
_entity_poly.pdbx_seq_one_letter_code
_entity_poly.pdbx_strand_id
1 'polypeptide(L)' 'FSSEYGRLFKILEEVQGPVEVRIQFVEFSIKEAARFKRRHLIQYLEKILEKLKSE' A
#
# COMPACT_ATOMS: atom_id res chain seq x y z
N PHE A 1 9.58 -3.17 11.94
CA PHE A 1 9.62 -2.82 10.51
C PHE A 1 11.01 -2.26 10.24
N SER A 2 11.89 -3.02 9.59
CA SER A 2 13.23 -2.52 9.22
C SER A 2 13.09 -1.35 8.24
N SER A 3 14.05 -0.43 8.32
CA SER A 3 14.22 0.85 7.62
C SER A 3 13.97 0.89 6.10
N GLU A 4 13.78 -0.24 5.44
CA GLU A 4 13.83 -0.33 3.97
C GLU A 4 12.61 0.25 3.24
N TYR A 5 11.46 0.37 3.91
CA TYR A 5 10.22 0.87 3.29
C TYR A 5 9.58 2.06 4.01
N GLY A 6 10.20 2.56 5.08
CA GLY A 6 9.61 3.62 5.91
C GLY A 6 9.21 4.87 5.12
N ARG A 7 10.01 5.24 4.10
CA ARG A 7 9.70 6.37 3.21
C ARG A 7 8.56 6.08 2.24
N LEU A 8 8.50 4.86 1.69
CA LEU A 8 7.40 4.44 0.79
C LEU A 8 6.06 4.40 1.53
N PHE A 9 6.07 3.91 2.78
CA PHE A 9 4.88 3.85 3.63
C PHE A 9 4.37 5.21 4.03
N LYS A 10 5.27 6.13 4.40
CA LYS A 10 4.89 7.50 4.69
C LYS A 10 4.22 8.17 3.47
N ILE A 11 4.75 7.96 2.27
CA ILE A 11 4.14 8.47 1.03
C ILE A 11 2.78 7.84 0.78
N LEU A 12 2.63 6.53 0.99
CA LEU A 12 1.34 5.81 0.87
C LEU A 12 0.27 6.38 1.82
N GLU A 13 0.63 6.62 3.08
CA GLU A 13 -0.28 7.20 4.08
C GLU A 13 -0.58 8.69 3.81
N GLU A 14 0.36 9.42 3.20
CA GLU A 14 0.22 10.83 2.83
C GLU A 14 -0.48 11.06 1.48
N VAL A 15 -0.84 10.01 0.72
CA VAL A 15 -1.61 10.18 -0.52
C VAL A 15 -2.97 10.80 -0.19
N GLN A 16 -3.06 12.12 -0.42
CA GLN A 16 -4.30 12.88 -0.34
C GLN A 16 -5.07 12.70 -1.65
N GLY A 17 -6.34 12.29 -1.55
CA GLY A 17 -7.23 12.11 -2.69
C GLY A 17 -8.50 11.35 -2.33
N PRO A 18 -9.47 11.24 -3.27
CA PRO A 18 -10.67 10.44 -3.09
C PRO A 18 -10.35 8.99 -2.68
N VAL A 19 -11.25 8.35 -1.93
CA VAL A 19 -11.10 6.95 -1.44
C VAL A 19 -10.75 6.01 -2.59
N GLU A 20 -11.42 6.16 -3.73
CA GLU A 20 -11.24 5.35 -4.93
C GLU A 20 -9.82 5.46 -5.50
N VAL A 21 -9.24 6.66 -5.49
CA VAL A 21 -7.88 6.91 -5.97
C VAL A 21 -6.86 6.25 -5.04
N ARG A 22 -7.07 6.31 -3.72
CA ARG A 22 -6.21 5.65 -2.73
C ARG A 22 -6.26 4.12 -2.88
N ILE A 23 -7.46 3.56 -3.10
CA ILE A 23 -7.65 2.13 -3.36
C ILE A 23 -6.88 1.68 -4.61
N GLN A 24 -7.06 2.39 -5.74
CA GLN A 24 -6.36 2.07 -6.99
C GLN A 24 -4.84 2.09 -6.83
N PHE A 25 -4.33 3.08 -6.09
CA PHE A 25 -2.89 3.20 -5.82
C PHE A 25 -2.34 2.03 -5.00
N VAL A 26 -3.06 1.59 -3.97
CA VAL A 26 -2.67 0.43 -3.14
C VAL A 26 -2.72 -0.85 -3.97
N GLU A 27 -3.74 -1.05 -4.80
CA GLU A 27 -3.85 -2.22 -5.70
C GLU A 27 -2.69 -2.27 -6.71
N PHE A 28 -2.28 -1.12 -7.27
CA PHE A 28 -1.09 -1.04 -8.12
C PHE A 28 0.20 -1.38 -7.35
N SER A 29 0.34 -0.86 -6.14
CA SER A 29 1.50 -1.11 -5.28
C SER A 29 1.62 -2.60 -4.92
N ILE A 30 0.50 -3.31 -4.71
CA ILE A 30 0.49 -4.76 -4.48
C ILE A 30 1.00 -5.51 -5.72
N LYS A 31 0.54 -5.14 -6.92
CA LYS A 31 0.98 -5.77 -8.17
C LYS A 31 2.50 -5.63 -8.36
N GLU A 32 3.04 -4.44 -8.12
CA GLU A 32 4.49 -4.23 -8.19
C GLU A 32 5.23 -4.98 -7.08
N ALA A 33 4.74 -4.97 -5.84
CA ALA A 33 5.35 -5.74 -4.75
C ALA A 33 5.38 -7.25 -5.06
N ALA A 34 4.34 -7.78 -5.72
CA ALA A 34 4.27 -9.16 -6.22
C ALA A 34 5.32 -9.44 -7.30
N ARG A 35 5.52 -8.51 -8.25
CA ARG A 35 6.57 -8.59 -9.28
C ARG A 35 7.96 -8.75 -8.66
N PHE A 36 8.22 -8.06 -7.55
CA PHE A 36 9.49 -8.14 -6.80
C PHE A 36 9.50 -9.19 -5.67
N LYS A 37 8.47 -10.04 -5.58
CA LYS A 37 8.33 -11.09 -4.55
C LYS A 37 8.45 -10.55 -3.10
N ARG A 38 8.05 -9.29 -2.86
CA ARG A 38 8.14 -8.62 -1.54
C ARG A 38 6.96 -9.01 -0.63
N ARG A 39 6.93 -10.27 -0.18
CA ARG A 39 5.79 -10.84 0.59
C ARG A 39 5.36 -10.01 1.81
N HIS A 40 6.30 -9.49 2.60
CA HIS A 40 5.98 -8.66 3.76
C HIS A 40 5.32 -7.32 3.37
N LEU A 41 5.73 -6.73 2.25
CA LEU A 41 5.14 -5.50 1.71
C LEU A 41 3.71 -5.76 1.22
N ILE A 42 3.49 -6.89 0.53
CA ILE A 42 2.16 -7.30 0.05
C ILE A 42 1.19 -7.43 1.23
N GLN A 43 1.55 -8.17 2.28
CA GLN A 43 0.70 -8.36 3.47
C GLN A 43 0.33 -7.04 4.16
N TYR A 44 1.25 -6.07 4.17
CA TYR A 44 0.98 -4.75 4.73
C TYR A 44 0.01 -3.95 3.85
N LEU A 45 0.24 -3.94 2.53
CA LEU A 45 -0.62 -3.24 1.58
C LEU A 45 -2.04 -3.83 1.53
N GLU A 46 -2.19 -5.15 1.66
CA GLU A 46 -3.49 -5.82 1.77
C GLU A 46 -4.30 -5.32 2.99
N LYS A 47 -3.64 -5.11 4.14
CA LYS A 47 -4.29 -4.54 5.34
C LYS A 47 -4.71 -3.09 5.15
N ILE A 48 -3.94 -2.30 4.39
CA ILE A 48 -4.35 -0.92 4.04
C ILE A 48 -5.56 -0.97 3.12
N LEU A 49 -5.55 -1.84 2.13
CA LEU A 49 -6.64 -1.99 1.17
C LEU A 49 -7.95 -2.36 1.87
N GLU A 50 -7.90 -3.28 2.84
CA GLU A 50 -9.05 -3.68 3.66
C GLU A 50 -9.61 -2.49 4.47
N LYS A 51 -8.74 -1.70 5.09
CA LYS A 51 -9.13 -0.50 5.83
C LYS A 51 -9.82 0.53 4.94
N LEU A 52 -9.25 0.81 3.76
CA LEU A 52 -9.81 1.78 2.81
C LEU A 52 -11.16 1.33 2.22
N LYS A 53 -11.39 0.02 2.09
CA LYS A 53 -12.68 -0.53 1.60
C LYS A 53 -13.75 -0.62 2.68
N SER A 54 -13.37 -0.46 3.94
CA SER A 54 -14.27 -0.49 5.11
C SER A 54 -14.60 0.92 5.63
N GLU A 55 -14.05 1.95 4.99
CA GLU A 55 -14.33 3.37 5.22
C GLU A 55 -15.55 3.81 4.39
#